data_AF-A0A4P5PH69-F1
#
_entry.id   AF-A0A4P5PH69-F1
#
_cell.length_a   1.000
_cell.length_b   1.000
_cell.length_c   1.000
_cell.angle_alpha   90.00
_cell.angle_beta   90.00
_cell.angle_gamma   90.00
#
_symmetry.space_group_name_H-M   'P 1'
#
loop_
_entity.id
_entity.type
_entity.pdbx_description
1 polymer ?
#
loop_
_entity_poly.entity_id
_entity_poly.type
_entity_poly.pdbx_seq_one_letter_code
_entity_poly.pdbx_strand_id
1 'polypeptide(L)' 'MEFDLAAIQAAGYETQTPVIVTNPTDFQVDPLMDSNAVMEDQAIMRVTQF' A
#
# COMPACT_ATOMS: atom_id res chain seq x y z
N MET A 1 3.32 12.71 -5.60
CA MET A 1 2.57 13.41 -4.54
C MET A 1 3.39 13.23 -3.28
N GLU A 2 3.65 14.30 -2.54
CA GLU A 2 4.52 14.27 -1.37
C GLU A 2 3.72 14.69 -0.13
N PHE A 3 4.05 14.10 1.02
CA PHE A 3 3.37 14.34 2.29
C PHE A 3 4.40 14.71 3.36
N ASP A 4 4.05 15.65 4.23
CA ASP A 4 4.85 15.95 5.41
C ASP A 4 4.48 15.00 6.54
N LEU A 5 5.23 13.90 6.65
CA LEU A 5 5.02 12.89 7.68
C LEU A 5 5.15 13.46 9.10
N ALA A 6 6.07 14.41 9.31
CA ALA A 6 6.31 15.00 10.62
C ALA A 6 5.13 15.86 11.07
N ALA A 7 4.55 16.66 10.16
CA ALA A 7 3.36 17.44 10.45
C ALA A 7 2.15 16.55 10.75
N ILE A 8 1.95 15.46 10.00
CA ILE A 8 0.84 14.51 10.21
C ILE A 8 0.95 13.83 11.59
N GLN A 9 2.16 13.38 11.95
CA GLN A 9 2.43 12.77 13.25
C GLN A 9 2.27 13.77 14.39
N ALA A 10 2.76 15.01 14.23
CA ALA A 10 2.64 16.06 15.23
C ALA A 10 1.18 16.48 15.47
N ALA A 11 0.33 16.40 14.45
CA ALA A 11 -1.11 16.62 14.56
C ALA A 11 -1.86 15.43 15.20
N GLY A 12 -1.18 14.31 15.46
CA GLY A 12 -1.75 13.14 16.16
C GLY A 12 -2.54 12.19 15.26
N TYR A 13 -2.38 12.27 13.94
CA TYR A 13 -3.04 11.35 13.01
C TYR A 13 -2.23 10.07 12.81
N GLU A 14 -2.93 8.97 12.53
CA GLU A 14 -2.28 7.73 12.13
C GLU A 14 -1.63 7.86 10.75
N THR A 15 -0.44 7.29 10.61
CA THR A 15 0.30 7.27 9.33
C THR A 15 0.24 5.91 8.64
N GLN A 16 -0.44 4.92 9.24
CA GLN A 16 -0.69 3.64 8.59
C GLN A 16 -1.63 3.86 7.41
N THR A 17 -1.19 3.50 6.21
CA THR A 17 -1.97 3.68 4.98
C THR A 17 -2.32 2.30 4.41
N PRO A 18 -3.56 1.82 4.59
CA PRO A 18 -3.98 0.53 4.02
C PRO A 18 -4.14 0.63 2.51
N VAL A 19 -3.68 -0.40 1.80
CA VAL A 19 -3.92 -0.58 0.37
C VAL A 19 -4.97 -1.67 0.20
N ILE A 20 -6.11 -1.32 -0.41
CA ILE A 20 -7.28 -2.20 -0.53
C ILE A 20 -7.64 -2.37 -2.00
N VAL A 21 -7.87 -3.60 -2.44
CA VAL A 21 -8.40 -3.90 -3.78
C VAL A 21 -9.91 -4.03 -3.71
N THR A 22 -10.62 -3.14 -4.41
CA THR A 22 -12.09 -3.02 -4.32
C THR A 22 -12.83 -3.73 -5.46
N ASN A 23 -12.11 -4.28 -6.44
CA ASN A 23 -12.64 -4.99 -7.61
C ASN A 23 -12.06 -6.42 -7.78
N PRO A 24 -12.12 -7.27 -6.73
CA PRO A 24 -11.49 -8.60 -6.74
C PRO A 24 -12.16 -9.60 -7.70
N THR A 25 -13.34 -9.29 -8.25
CA THR A 25 -14.01 -10.13 -9.26
C THR A 25 -13.35 -10.02 -10.62
N ASP A 26 -12.71 -8.89 -10.92
CA ASP A 26 -12.17 -8.58 -12.25
C ASP A 26 -10.66 -8.83 -12.31
N PHE A 27 -10.01 -8.91 -11.14
CA PHE A 27 -8.58 -9.05 -11.02
C PHE A 27 -8.21 -10.06 -9.94
N GLN A 28 -7.27 -10.95 -10.26
CA GLN A 28 -6.53 -11.72 -9.28
C GLN A 28 -5.39 -10.87 -8.72
N VAL A 29 -5.22 -10.92 -7.39
CA VAL A 29 -4.18 -10.17 -6.67
C VAL A 29 -3.36 -11.15 -5.87
N ASP A 30 -2.08 -11.26 -6.22
CA ASP A 30 -1.13 -12.14 -5.54
C ASP A 30 -0.12 -11.28 -4.75
N PRO A 31 -0.08 -11.39 -3.42
CA PRO A 31 0.96 -10.75 -2.61
C PRO A 31 2.35 -11.23 -3.04
N LEU A 32 3.31 -10.32 -3.15
CA LEU A 32 4.70 -10.66 -3.48
C LEU A 32 5.59 -10.78 -2.24
N MET A 33 5.04 -10.46 -1.06
CA MET A 33 5.77 -10.38 0.20
C MET A 33 4.81 -10.48 1.38
N ASP A 34 5.28 -11.11 2.47
CA ASP A 34 4.42 -11.42 3.62
C ASP A 34 4.58 -10.44 4.80
N SER A 35 5.77 -9.88 5.07
CA SER A 35 5.97 -9.03 6.26
C SER A 35 7.25 -8.17 6.31
N ASN A 36 7.86 -7.84 5.17
CA ASN A 36 9.11 -7.09 5.15
C ASN A 36 8.90 -5.58 5.00
N ALA A 37 9.86 -4.80 5.51
CA ALA A 37 9.96 -3.39 5.15
C ALA A 37 10.10 -3.27 3.63
N VAL A 38 9.40 -2.30 3.04
CA VAL A 38 9.40 -2.04 1.61
C VAL A 38 10.11 -0.73 1.33
N MET A 39 10.82 -0.69 0.21
CA MET A 39 11.38 0.56 -0.30
C MET A 39 10.34 1.31 -1.14
N GLU A 40 10.55 2.61 -1.34
CA GLU A 40 9.82 3.34 -2.37
C GLU A 40 10.00 2.63 -3.73
N ASP A 41 8.92 2.61 -4.51
CA ASP A 41 8.81 1.95 -5.83
C ASP A 41 9.01 0.42 -5.84
N GLN A 42 9.14 -0.23 -4.68
CA GLN A 42 9.16 -1.68 -4.61
C GLN A 42 7.77 -2.27 -4.86
N ALA A 43 7.66 -3.19 -5.82
CA ALA A 43 6.43 -3.90 -6.08
C ALA A 43 6.05 -4.82 -4.91
N ILE A 44 4.85 -4.64 -4.34
CA ILE A 44 4.36 -5.40 -3.18
C ILE A 44 3.29 -6.45 -3.53
N MET A 45 2.64 -6.31 -4.69
CA MET A 45 1.62 -7.22 -5.19
C MET A 45 1.73 -7.34 -6.70
N ARG A 46 1.25 -8.46 -7.24
CA ARG A 46 1.00 -8.65 -8.68
C ARG A 46 -0.50 -8.66 -8.92
N VAL A 47 -0.93 -7.95 -9.97
CA VAL A 47 -2.33 -7.88 -10.39
C VAL A 47 -2.44 -8.48 -11.79
N THR A 48 -3.35 -9.44 -11.96
CA THR A 48 -3.63 -10.09 -13.24
C THR A 48 -5.12 -9.95 -13.57
N GLN A 49 -5.44 -9.50 -14.78
CA GLN A 49 -6.81 -9.43 -15.25
C GLN A 49 -7.24 -10.79 -15.83
N PHE A 50 -8.49 -11.17 -15.57
CA PHE A 50 -9.09 -12.37 -16.17
C PHE A 50 -9.41 -12.20 -17.66
#